data_AF-A0A6F9BH43-F1
#
_entry.id   AF-A0A6F9BH43-F1
#
_cell.length_a   1.000
_cell.length_b   1.000
_cell.length_c   1.000
_cell.angle_alpha   90.00
_cell.angle_beta   90.00
_cell.angle_gamma   90.00
#
_symmetry.space_group_name_H-M   'P 1'
#
loop_
_entity.id
_entity.type
_entity.pdbx_description
1 polymer ?
#
loop_
_entity_poly.entity_id
_entity_poly.type
_entity_poly.pdbx_seq_one_letter_code
_entity_poly.pdbx_strand_id
1 'polypeptide(L)'
;MNKLLHSIFLLGHIHKDSLPPTAFFESPEGRLVMSDLEVRFRHPFKHYKSKLPNQAPFSFLQDLAVEICGHEEEEGIKIFALDFLNLLCLPDKIKGESNYTNYYTLEATVIAVCYNKTDRVKYYGASLSCRGETENNIMINWSCLKVWHAYVSYVVLSFRHEQGNGIRFPVSVKCRAFYRNHESNKDQTDCYED
;
A
#
# COMPACT_ATOMS: atom_id res chain seq x y z
N MET A 1 4.42 -0.63 -13.21
CA MET A 1 5.59 -1.48 -12.93
C MET A 1 6.82 -0.71 -12.41
N ASN A 2 7.35 0.30 -13.10
CA ASN A 2 8.50 1.10 -12.59
C ASN A 2 8.25 1.63 -11.16
N LYS A 3 7.11 2.26 -10.89
CA LYS A 3 6.78 2.78 -9.55
C LYS A 3 6.77 1.67 -8.49
N LEU A 4 6.12 0.54 -8.78
CA LEU A 4 6.05 -0.62 -7.89
C LEU A 4 7.44 -1.15 -7.51
N LEU A 5 8.28 -1.47 -8.49
CA LEU A 5 9.63 -1.98 -8.26
C LEU A 5 10.49 -0.98 -7.48
N HIS A 6 10.39 0.32 -7.82
CA HIS A 6 11.11 1.36 -7.09
C HIS A 6 10.71 1.37 -5.62
N SER A 7 9.41 1.34 -5.33
CA SER A 7 8.90 1.33 -3.96
C SER A 7 9.36 0.10 -3.19
N ILE A 8 9.31 -1.08 -3.80
CA ILE A 8 9.78 -2.34 -3.20
C ILE A 8 11.27 -2.27 -2.88
N PHE A 9 12.09 -1.78 -3.81
CA PHE A 9 13.55 -1.72 -3.61
C PHE A 9 13.95 -0.66 -2.59
N LEU A 10 13.31 0.51 -2.55
CA LEU A 10 13.59 1.51 -1.52
C LEU A 10 13.23 0.92 -0.15
N LEU A 11 12.00 0.44 0.01
CA LEU A 11 11.53 -0.05 1.29
C LEU A 11 12.40 -1.22 1.78
N GLY A 12 12.91 -2.07 0.89
CA GLY A 12 13.89 -3.10 1.22
C GLY A 12 15.22 -2.51 1.69
N HIS A 13 15.70 -1.46 1.02
CA HIS A 13 16.94 -0.78 1.36
C HIS A 13 16.92 -0.06 2.71
N ILE A 14 15.81 0.62 3.03
CA ILE A 14 15.68 1.37 4.30
C ILE A 14 15.25 0.47 5.46
N HIS A 15 15.04 -0.82 5.20
CA HIS A 15 14.73 -1.79 6.23
C HIS A 15 15.93 -2.03 7.17
N LYS A 16 15.66 -2.43 8.41
CA LYS A 16 16.70 -2.73 9.41
C LYS A 16 17.72 -3.75 8.90
N ASP A 17 17.25 -4.82 8.26
CA ASP A 17 18.10 -5.85 7.66
C ASP A 17 18.49 -5.56 6.20
N SER A 18 18.29 -4.31 5.75
CA SER A 18 18.60 -3.74 4.42
C SER A 18 18.77 -4.77 3.29
N LEU A 19 17.71 -4.95 2.50
CA LEU A 19 17.66 -5.86 1.37
C LEU A 19 17.96 -5.14 0.04
N PRO A 20 19.07 -5.44 -0.66
CA PRO A 20 19.30 -4.94 -2.02
C PRO A 20 18.40 -5.65 -3.05
N PRO A 21 18.16 -5.06 -4.23
CA PRO A 21 17.38 -5.69 -5.31
C PRO A 21 17.82 -7.13 -5.63
N THR A 22 19.12 -7.40 -5.61
CA THR A 22 19.68 -8.74 -5.88
C THR A 22 19.21 -9.81 -4.89
N ALA A 23 18.94 -9.44 -3.64
CA ALA A 23 18.49 -10.37 -2.60
C ALA A 23 17.06 -10.87 -2.86
N PHE A 24 16.23 -10.11 -3.61
CA PHE A 24 14.90 -10.56 -4.01
C PHE A 24 14.93 -11.64 -5.11
N PHE A 25 16.09 -11.87 -5.74
CA PHE A 25 16.24 -12.68 -6.95
C PHE A 25 17.40 -13.69 -6.84
N GLU A 26 17.68 -14.23 -5.65
CA GLU A 26 18.86 -15.07 -5.40
C GLU A 26 18.82 -16.43 -6.12
N SER A 27 17.65 -16.96 -6.45
CA SER A 27 17.52 -18.24 -7.18
C SER A 27 18.05 -18.14 -8.62
N PRO A 28 18.49 -19.25 -9.23
CA PRO A 28 18.91 -19.26 -10.64
C PRO A 28 17.85 -18.68 -11.59
N GLU A 29 16.59 -19.04 -11.40
CA GLU A 29 15.45 -18.53 -12.17
C GLU A 29 15.20 -17.06 -11.86
N GLY A 30 15.32 -16.68 -10.58
CA GLY A 30 15.20 -15.29 -10.12
C GLY A 30 16.21 -14.37 -10.79
N ARG A 31 17.46 -14.80 -10.98
CA ARG A 31 18.49 -14.01 -11.68
C ARG A 31 18.15 -13.75 -13.15
N LEU A 32 17.50 -14.71 -13.83
CA LEU A 32 17.03 -14.52 -15.21
C LEU A 32 15.90 -13.48 -15.25
N VAL A 33 14.95 -13.57 -14.31
CA VAL A 33 13.88 -12.57 -14.15
C VAL A 33 14.45 -11.19 -13.83
N MET A 34 15.41 -11.10 -12.91
CA MET A 34 16.07 -9.84 -12.56
C MET A 34 16.72 -9.19 -13.77
N SER A 35 17.45 -9.97 -14.57
CA SER A 35 18.13 -9.46 -15.76
C SER A 35 17.14 -8.88 -16.77
N ASP A 36 16.00 -9.55 -17.00
CA ASP A 36 14.92 -9.03 -17.86
C ASP A 36 14.29 -7.75 -17.27
N LEU A 37 14.01 -7.73 -15.96
CA LEU A 37 13.45 -6.57 -15.27
C LEU A 37 14.41 -5.38 -15.29
N GLU A 38 15.72 -5.58 -15.12
CA GLU A 38 16.70 -4.51 -15.15
C GLU A 38 16.83 -3.89 -16.54
N VAL A 39 16.74 -4.70 -17.60
CA VAL A 39 16.71 -4.21 -18.98
C VAL A 39 15.46 -3.35 -19.22
N ARG A 40 14.28 -3.83 -18.80
CA ARG A 40 12.99 -3.15 -19.04
C ARG A 40 12.75 -1.95 -18.12
N PHE A 41 13.22 -2.03 -16.88
CA PHE A 41 12.91 -1.10 -15.79
C PHE A 41 14.17 -0.63 -15.07
N ARG A 42 15.12 -0.06 -15.82
CA ARG A 42 16.40 0.44 -15.30
C ARG A 42 16.27 1.43 -14.13
N HIS A 43 15.19 2.22 -14.11
CA HIS A 43 15.03 3.33 -13.16
C HIS A 43 14.96 2.86 -11.70
N PRO A 44 14.09 1.89 -11.32
CA PRO A 44 14.09 1.26 -10.00
C PRO A 44 15.47 0.84 -9.51
N PHE A 45 16.21 0.06 -10.31
CA PHE A 45 17.52 -0.48 -9.92
C PHE A 45 18.56 0.62 -9.71
N LYS A 46 18.48 1.70 -10.48
CA LYS A 46 19.43 2.83 -10.38
C LYS A 46 19.11 3.79 -9.23
N HIS A 47 17.83 4.03 -8.95
CA HIS A 47 17.41 5.18 -8.14
C HIS A 47 16.77 4.83 -6.80
N TYR A 48 16.55 3.55 -6.47
CA TYR A 48 15.90 3.17 -5.22
C TYR A 48 16.59 3.70 -3.96
N LYS A 49 17.91 3.96 -3.98
CA LYS A 49 18.63 4.53 -2.83
C LYS A 49 18.57 6.05 -2.70
N SER A 50 18.19 6.76 -3.77
CA SER A 50 18.35 8.23 -3.86
C SER A 50 17.04 8.97 -4.05
N LYS A 51 15.95 8.27 -4.39
CA LYS A 51 14.64 8.87 -4.64
C LYS A 51 13.58 8.14 -3.84
N LEU A 52 12.74 8.91 -3.16
CA LEU A 52 11.57 8.37 -2.48
C LEU A 52 10.43 8.13 -3.49
N PRO A 53 9.73 6.99 -3.44
CA PRO A 53 8.55 6.76 -4.24
C PRO A 53 7.39 7.61 -3.72
N ASN A 54 6.50 7.99 -4.62
CA ASN A 54 5.30 8.74 -4.26
C ASN A 54 4.15 7.84 -3.82
N GLN A 55 4.29 6.52 -3.89
CA GLN A 55 3.23 5.56 -3.59
C GLN A 55 3.83 4.32 -2.93
N ALA A 56 3.14 3.77 -1.94
CA ALA A 56 3.49 2.46 -1.39
C ALA A 56 3.16 1.36 -2.42
N PRO A 57 3.85 0.20 -2.35
CA PRO A 57 3.64 -0.90 -3.31
C PRO A 57 2.18 -1.32 -3.47
N PHE A 58 1.44 -1.47 -2.36
CA PHE A 58 0.03 -1.87 -2.44
C PHE A 58 -0.88 -0.78 -2.98
N SER A 59 -0.58 0.50 -2.73
CA SER A 59 -1.34 1.60 -3.35
C SER A 59 -1.23 1.57 -4.88
N PHE A 60 -0.05 1.21 -5.41
CA PHE A 60 0.11 1.03 -6.86
C PHE A 60 -0.72 -0.15 -7.40
N LEU A 61 -0.80 -1.24 -6.64
CA LEU A 61 -1.61 -2.41 -7.01
C LEU A 61 -3.10 -2.10 -6.97
N GLN A 62 -3.54 -1.32 -5.98
CA GLN A 62 -4.91 -0.82 -5.88
C GLN A 62 -5.28 0.04 -7.09
N ASP A 63 -4.40 0.96 -7.49
CA ASP A 63 -4.62 1.79 -8.70
C ASP A 63 -4.76 0.91 -9.95
N LEU A 64 -3.90 -0.12 -10.08
CA LEU A 64 -3.95 -1.06 -11.19
C LEU A 64 -5.26 -1.88 -11.20
N ALA A 65 -5.74 -2.31 -10.03
CA ALA A 65 -7.00 -3.02 -9.89
C ALA A 65 -8.18 -2.16 -10.39
N VAL A 66 -8.22 -0.89 -9.98
CA VAL A 66 -9.24 0.07 -10.40
C VAL A 66 -9.17 0.33 -11.90
N GLU A 67 -7.97 0.43 -12.47
CA GLU A 67 -7.76 0.63 -13.91
C GLU A 67 -8.26 -0.57 -14.74
N ILE A 68 -8.06 -1.80 -14.25
CA ILE A 68 -8.46 -3.03 -14.95
C ILE A 68 -9.96 -3.30 -14.80
N CYS A 69 -10.49 -3.24 -13.57
CA CYS A 69 -11.87 -3.60 -13.28
C CYS A 69 -12.86 -2.47 -13.57
N GLY A 70 -12.39 -1.22 -13.58
CA GLY A 70 -13.23 -0.03 -13.60
C GLY A 70 -13.69 0.36 -12.20
N HIS A 71 -13.80 1.66 -11.95
CA HIS A 71 -14.05 2.18 -10.60
C HIS A 71 -15.43 1.80 -10.02
N GLU A 72 -16.41 1.47 -10.84
CA GLU A 72 -17.75 1.10 -10.35
C GLU A 72 -17.76 -0.30 -9.72
N GLU A 73 -16.89 -1.21 -10.22
CA GLU A 73 -16.92 -2.64 -9.93
C GLU A 73 -16.08 -3.01 -8.70
N GLU A 74 -16.61 -2.60 -7.55
CA GLU A 74 -15.99 -2.76 -6.24
C GLU A 74 -15.68 -4.22 -5.89
N GLU A 75 -16.55 -5.16 -6.24
CA GLU A 75 -16.33 -6.57 -5.92
C GLU A 75 -15.20 -7.16 -6.77
N GLY A 76 -15.16 -6.84 -8.07
CA GLY A 76 -14.03 -7.17 -8.93
C GLY A 76 -12.69 -6.63 -8.42
N ILE A 77 -12.68 -5.38 -7.92
CA ILE A 77 -11.49 -4.77 -7.32
C ILE A 77 -11.02 -5.52 -6.07
N LYS A 78 -11.95 -5.91 -5.19
CA LYS A 78 -11.64 -6.70 -3.98
C LYS A 78 -11.09 -8.07 -4.33
N ILE A 79 -11.74 -8.77 -5.27
CA ILE A 79 -11.29 -10.08 -5.75
C ILE A 79 -9.88 -9.97 -6.34
N PHE A 80 -9.61 -8.97 -7.18
CA PHE A 80 -8.27 -8.74 -7.74
C PHE A 80 -7.21 -8.55 -6.64
N ALA A 81 -7.52 -7.72 -5.64
CA ALA A 81 -6.61 -7.46 -4.53
C ALA A 81 -6.35 -8.73 -3.68
N LEU A 82 -7.39 -9.51 -3.41
CA LEU A 82 -7.29 -10.78 -2.67
C LEU A 82 -6.51 -11.84 -3.45
N ASP A 83 -6.79 -12.01 -4.74
CA ASP A 83 -6.07 -12.93 -5.61
C ASP A 83 -4.58 -12.58 -5.67
N PHE A 84 -4.26 -11.29 -5.79
CA PHE A 84 -2.88 -10.83 -5.75
C PHE A 84 -2.20 -11.16 -4.41
N LEU A 85 -2.87 -10.90 -3.29
CA LEU A 85 -2.36 -11.22 -1.95
C LEU A 85 -2.17 -12.74 -1.75
N ASN A 86 -3.07 -13.56 -2.29
CA ASN A 86 -2.97 -15.01 -2.27
C ASN A 86 -1.77 -15.50 -3.10
N LEU A 87 -1.53 -14.89 -4.26
CA LEU A 87 -0.37 -15.19 -5.11
C LEU A 87 0.97 -14.81 -4.47
N LEU A 88 0.99 -13.82 -3.58
CA LEU A 88 2.21 -13.46 -2.85
C LEU A 88 2.66 -14.52 -1.84
N CYS A 89 1.83 -15.52 -1.52
CA CYS A 89 2.13 -16.60 -0.57
C CYS A 89 2.76 -16.06 0.72
N LEU A 90 2.14 -15.03 1.30
CA LEU A 90 2.68 -14.36 2.48
C LEU A 90 2.85 -15.36 3.64
N PRO A 91 3.96 -15.29 4.39
CA PRO A 91 4.20 -16.19 5.51
C PRO A 91 3.19 -15.96 6.64
N ASP A 92 2.92 -17.02 7.40
CA ASP A 92 2.04 -16.96 8.57
C ASP A 92 2.54 -15.96 9.61
N LYS A 93 1.62 -15.27 10.28
CA LYS A 93 1.98 -14.34 11.37
C LYS A 93 2.63 -15.12 12.52
N ILE A 94 3.81 -14.69 12.95
CA ILE A 94 4.46 -15.22 14.16
C ILE A 94 3.64 -14.74 15.38
N LYS A 95 3.08 -15.69 16.13
CA LYS A 95 2.32 -15.41 17.35
C LYS A 95 3.24 -14.88 18.46
N GLY A 96 2.83 -13.80 19.12
CA GLY A 96 3.45 -13.32 20.37
C GLY A 96 4.42 -12.15 20.23
N GLU A 97 4.85 -11.83 19.01
CA GLU A 97 5.38 -10.50 18.75
C GLU A 97 4.25 -9.55 18.37
N SER A 98 4.44 -8.23 18.53
CA SER A 98 3.48 -7.27 17.98
C SER A 98 3.20 -7.66 16.51
N ASN A 99 1.94 -7.59 16.08
CA ASN A 99 1.50 -8.03 14.74
C ASN A 99 2.24 -7.37 13.54
N TYR A 100 3.24 -6.53 13.81
CA TYR A 100 3.93 -5.62 12.92
C TYR A 100 5.44 -5.88 12.77
N THR A 101 6.06 -6.77 13.56
CA THR A 101 7.54 -6.84 13.64
C THR A 101 8.23 -7.78 12.65
N ASN A 102 7.57 -8.83 12.13
CA ASN A 102 8.35 -9.95 11.58
C ASN A 102 8.22 -10.32 10.10
N TYR A 103 7.57 -9.52 9.25
CA TYR A 103 7.64 -9.80 7.81
C TYR A 103 7.59 -8.53 7.00
N TYR A 104 8.50 -8.39 6.03
CA TYR A 104 8.42 -7.41 4.96
C TYR A 104 7.26 -7.80 4.01
N THR A 105 6.01 -7.69 4.48
CA THR A 105 4.84 -7.94 3.67
C THR A 105 4.37 -6.62 3.07
N LEU A 106 4.27 -6.58 1.75
CA LEU A 106 3.66 -5.49 0.98
C LEU A 106 2.13 -5.50 1.10
N GLU A 107 1.62 -5.85 2.27
CA GLU A 107 0.21 -6.05 2.55
C GLU A 107 -0.42 -4.74 3.03
N ALA A 108 -1.56 -4.37 2.46
CA ALA A 108 -2.48 -3.42 3.09
C ALA A 108 -3.50 -4.19 3.93
N THR A 109 -3.78 -3.67 5.12
CA THR A 109 -4.80 -4.23 6.02
C THR A 109 -6.18 -3.60 5.78
N VAL A 110 -6.21 -2.42 5.16
CA VAL A 110 -7.44 -1.67 4.89
C VAL A 110 -7.46 -1.20 3.44
N ILE A 111 -8.59 -1.41 2.77
CA ILE A 111 -8.94 -0.75 1.51
C ILE A 111 -10.05 0.24 1.82
N ALA A 112 -9.87 1.50 1.44
CA ALA A 112 -10.87 2.54 1.57
C ALA A 112 -11.49 2.86 0.22
N VAL A 113 -12.80 3.12 0.19
CA VAL A 113 -13.51 3.64 -0.97
C VAL A 113 -14.23 4.92 -0.56
N CYS A 114 -14.05 5.99 -1.34
CA CYS A 114 -14.79 7.23 -1.16
C CYS A 114 -15.43 7.68 -2.48
N TYR A 115 -16.61 8.29 -2.39
CA TYR A 115 -17.36 8.77 -3.54
C TYR A 115 -18.34 9.85 -3.11
N ASN A 116 -18.68 10.75 -4.03
CA ASN A 116 -19.78 11.69 -3.84
C ASN A 116 -21.05 11.05 -4.40
N LYS A 117 -22.16 11.01 -3.65
CA LYS A 117 -23.45 10.45 -4.11
C LYS A 117 -23.96 11.06 -5.42
N THR A 118 -23.58 12.31 -5.72
CA THR A 118 -23.98 12.98 -6.96
C THR A 118 -23.09 12.59 -8.15
N ASP A 119 -21.92 12.03 -7.89
CA ASP A 119 -20.97 11.55 -8.87
C ASP A 119 -20.99 10.01 -8.90
N ARG A 120 -20.80 9.40 -10.05
CA ARG A 120 -20.68 7.93 -10.14
C ARG A 120 -19.25 7.45 -9.97
N VAL A 121 -18.29 8.38 -9.92
CA VAL A 121 -16.87 8.05 -9.74
C VAL A 121 -16.59 7.67 -8.30
N LYS A 122 -16.01 6.47 -8.12
CA LYS A 122 -15.49 5.98 -6.85
C LYS A 122 -13.96 6.08 -6.85
N TYR A 123 -13.42 6.52 -5.74
CA TYR A 123 -11.97 6.62 -5.51
C TYR A 123 -11.57 5.58 -4.46
N TYR A 124 -10.51 4.84 -4.76
CA TYR A 124 -10.02 3.79 -3.89
C TYR A 124 -8.67 4.19 -3.31
N GLY A 125 -8.45 3.82 -2.06
CA GLY A 125 -7.19 3.97 -1.36
C GLY A 125 -6.87 2.69 -0.60
N ALA A 126 -5.61 2.52 -0.23
CA ALA A 126 -5.18 1.43 0.62
C ALA A 126 -4.35 1.98 1.77
N SER A 127 -4.44 1.34 2.94
CA SER A 127 -3.54 1.61 4.06
C SER A 127 -2.09 1.47 3.61
N LEU A 128 -1.22 2.29 4.19
CA LEU A 128 0.18 2.32 3.85
C LEU A 128 0.85 0.95 4.12
N SER A 129 1.16 0.21 3.05
CA SER A 129 1.74 -1.13 3.09
C SER A 129 3.26 -1.08 3.29
N CYS A 130 3.71 -0.50 4.40
CA CYS A 130 5.10 -0.54 4.83
C CYS A 130 5.17 -0.90 6.31
N ARG A 131 6.10 -1.79 6.67
CA ARG A 131 6.33 -2.22 8.05
C ARG A 131 7.68 -1.72 8.53
N GLY A 132 7.78 -1.54 9.84
CA GLY A 132 8.91 -0.86 10.50
C GLY A 132 8.61 0.61 10.80
N GLU A 133 8.98 1.05 12.00
CA GLU A 133 8.69 2.41 12.49
C GLU A 133 9.37 3.48 11.63
N THR A 134 10.64 3.24 11.26
CA THR A 134 11.44 4.17 10.46
C THR A 134 10.85 4.32 9.06
N GLU A 135 10.57 3.21 8.40
CA GLU A 135 10.04 3.12 7.05
C GLU A 135 8.66 3.75 6.97
N ASN A 136 7.80 3.45 7.94
CA ASN A 136 6.47 4.03 8.06
C ASN A 136 6.55 5.54 8.28
N ASN A 137 7.38 6.01 9.20
CA ASN A 137 7.57 7.43 9.43
C ASN A 137 8.10 8.15 8.18
N ILE A 138 9.08 7.58 7.48
CA ILE A 138 9.60 8.16 6.23
C ILE A 138 8.48 8.28 5.19
N MET A 139 7.72 7.20 4.97
CA MET A 139 6.66 7.18 3.97
C MET A 139 5.49 8.10 4.33
N ILE A 140 5.05 8.15 5.59
CA ILE A 140 4.01 9.09 6.06
C ILE A 140 4.45 10.53 5.84
N ASN A 141 5.64 10.90 6.33
CA ASN A 141 6.12 12.28 6.22
C ASN A 141 6.33 12.68 4.75
N TRP A 142 6.88 11.79 3.93
CA TRP A 142 7.05 12.04 2.49
C TRP A 142 5.70 12.23 1.79
N SER A 143 4.73 11.35 2.07
CA SER A 143 3.38 11.46 1.52
C SER A 143 2.74 12.79 1.93
N CYS A 144 2.84 13.19 3.20
CA CYS A 144 2.31 14.47 3.68
C CYS A 144 2.92 15.69 2.96
N LEU A 145 4.20 15.62 2.62
CA LEU A 145 4.94 16.73 2.01
C LEU A 145 4.78 16.83 0.48
N LYS A 146 4.58 15.69 -0.21
CA LYS A 146 4.72 15.62 -1.67
C LYS A 146 3.57 14.94 -2.41
N VAL A 147 2.72 14.18 -1.72
CA VAL A 147 1.75 13.28 -2.38
C VAL A 147 0.33 13.61 -1.97
N TRP A 148 0.05 13.63 -0.67
CA TRP A 148 -1.29 13.86 -0.15
C TRP A 148 -1.66 15.34 -0.19
N HIS A 149 -2.96 15.57 -0.35
CA HIS A 149 -3.53 16.91 -0.26
C HIS A 149 -3.27 17.52 1.13
N ALA A 150 -3.03 18.82 1.21
CA ALA A 150 -2.64 19.51 2.44
C ALA A 150 -3.59 19.24 3.62
N TYR A 151 -4.91 19.16 3.37
CA TYR A 151 -5.88 18.77 4.41
C TYR A 151 -5.68 17.34 4.91
N VAL A 152 -5.45 16.36 4.03
CA VAL A 152 -5.17 14.97 4.43
C VAL A 152 -3.87 14.92 5.25
N SER A 153 -2.83 15.61 4.78
CA SER A 153 -1.56 15.75 5.51
C SER A 153 -1.76 16.34 6.90
N TYR A 154 -2.55 17.41 7.02
CA TYR A 154 -2.86 18.04 8.30
C TYR A 154 -3.53 17.06 9.26
N VAL A 155 -4.55 16.32 8.80
CA VAL A 155 -5.24 15.32 9.61
C VAL A 155 -4.26 14.27 10.11
N VAL A 156 -3.51 13.64 9.19
CA VAL A 156 -2.57 12.56 9.53
C VAL A 156 -1.52 13.04 10.55
N LEU A 157 -1.00 14.25 10.38
CA LEU A 157 -0.01 14.82 11.30
C LEU A 157 -0.63 15.21 12.65
N SER A 158 -1.91 15.61 12.69
CA SER A 158 -2.60 15.98 13.92
C SER A 158 -2.94 14.79 14.82
N PHE A 159 -3.11 13.59 14.27
CA PHE A 159 -3.41 12.36 15.02
C PHE A 159 -2.24 11.86 15.89
N ARG A 160 -1.05 12.47 15.82
CA ARG A 160 0.09 12.12 16.68
C ARG A 160 -0.12 12.48 18.16
N HIS A 161 -1.17 13.22 18.49
CA HIS A 161 -1.46 13.70 19.85
C HIS A 161 -2.88 13.31 20.29
N GLU A 162 -3.14 12.02 20.48
CA GLU A 162 -4.33 11.37 21.12
C GLU A 162 -5.75 11.74 20.60
N GLN A 163 -6.03 12.99 20.26
CA GLN A 163 -7.22 13.48 19.58
C GLN A 163 -6.79 14.28 18.34
N GLY A 164 -6.87 13.63 17.18
CA GLY A 164 -6.61 14.27 15.89
C GLY A 164 -7.72 15.25 15.50
N ASN A 165 -7.34 16.26 14.72
CA ASN A 165 -8.29 17.19 14.09
C ASN A 165 -8.81 16.52 12.81
N GLY A 166 -9.78 15.61 12.95
CA GLY A 166 -10.41 14.94 11.80
C GLY A 166 -10.99 15.95 10.78
N ILE A 167 -11.20 15.50 9.54
CA ILE A 167 -11.94 16.27 8.53
C ILE A 167 -13.40 15.81 8.55
N ARG A 168 -14.33 16.78 8.49
CA ARG A 168 -15.74 16.49 8.19
C ARG A 168 -16.00 16.70 6.71
N PHE A 169 -16.53 15.68 6.06
CA PHE A 169 -16.99 15.78 4.68
C PHE A 169 -18.46 16.23 4.59
N PRO A 170 -18.90 16.82 3.47
CA PRO A 170 -20.32 17.04 3.21
C PRO A 170 -21.11 15.72 3.25
N VAL A 171 -22.39 15.78 3.63
CA VAL A 171 -23.30 14.60 3.71
C VAL A 171 -23.48 13.84 2.39
N SER A 172 -23.12 14.47 1.27
CA SER A 172 -23.13 13.85 -0.05
C SER A 172 -21.93 12.94 -0.28
N VAL A 173 -20.81 13.15 0.44
CA VAL A 173 -19.63 12.29 0.36
C VAL A 173 -19.84 11.08 1.26
N LYS A 174 -19.53 9.89 0.74
CA LYS A 174 -19.51 8.65 1.48
C LYS A 174 -18.12 8.04 1.43
N CYS A 175 -17.70 7.50 2.57
CA CYS A 175 -16.45 6.80 2.75
C CYS A 175 -16.75 5.46 3.41
N ARG A 176 -16.11 4.39 2.94
CA ARG A 176 -16.18 3.05 3.55
C ARG A 176 -14.78 2.47 3.60
N ALA A 177 -14.51 1.67 4.62
CA ALA A 177 -13.27 0.93 4.78
C ALA A 177 -13.58 -0.56 4.85
N PHE A 178 -12.78 -1.36 4.15
CA PHE A 178 -12.82 -2.81 4.19
C PHE A 178 -11.55 -3.31 4.86
N TYR A 179 -11.72 -4.17 5.86
CA TYR A 179 -10.61 -4.75 6.60
C TYR A 179 -10.39 -6.17 6.13
N ARG A 180 -9.14 -6.53 5.88
CA ARG A 180 -8.79 -7.91 5.60
C ARG A 180 -8.93 -8.75 6.88
N ASN A 181 -9.81 -9.74 6.87
CA ASN A 181 -9.83 -10.76 7.91
C ASN A 181 -8.75 -11.82 7.60
N HIS A 182 -7.69 -11.84 8.40
CA HIS A 182 -6.55 -12.74 8.20
C HIS A 182 -6.85 -14.22 8.53
N GLU A 183 -7.92 -14.51 9.27
CA GLU A 183 -8.30 -15.89 9.63
C GLU A 183 -9.13 -16.56 8.53
N SER A 184 -9.89 -15.78 7.77
CA SER A 184 -10.76 -16.29 6.70
C SER A 184 -10.31 -15.90 5.29
N ASN A 185 -9.29 -15.04 5.16
CA ASN A 185 -8.90 -14.40 3.89
C ASN A 185 -10.11 -13.79 3.14
N LYS A 186 -11.07 -13.24 3.89
CA LYS A 186 -12.22 -12.52 3.36
C LYS A 186 -12.17 -11.08 3.84
N ASP A 187 -12.67 -10.15 3.03
CA ASP A 187 -12.92 -8.80 3.53
C ASP A 187 -14.10 -8.84 4.49
N GLN A 188 -13.89 -8.33 5.70
CA GLN A 188 -14.98 -8.02 6.62
C GLN A 188 -15.35 -6.55 6.44
N THR A 189 -16.64 -6.33 6.21
CA THR A 189 -17.22 -5.00 6.06
C THR A 189 -17.52 -4.44 7.45
N ASP A 190 -16.66 -3.56 7.96
CA ASP A 190 -17.05 -2.63 9.01
C ASP A 190 -17.36 -1.30 8.34
N CYS A 191 -18.64 -1.13 7.98
CA CYS A 191 -19.15 0.15 7.53
C CYS A 191 -19.11 1.14 8.70
N TYR A 192 -18.10 1.98 8.77
CA TYR A 192 -18.25 3.29 9.39
C TYR A 192 -19.02 4.17 8.40
N GLU A 193 -20.35 4.12 8.45
CA GLU A 193 -21.17 5.15 7.82
C GLU A 193 -21.19 6.37 8.75
N ASP A 194 -20.40 7.39 8.41
CA ASP A 194 -20.66 8.76 8.87
C ASP A 194 -21.89 9.35 8.17
#